data_AF-A0A1C4LUY6-F1
#
_entry.id   AF-A0A1C4LUY6-F1
#
_cell.length_a   1.000
_cell.length_b   1.000
_cell.length_c   1.000
_cell.angle_alpha   90.00
_cell.angle_beta   90.00
_cell.angle_gamma   90.00
#
_symmetry.space_group_name_H-M   'P 1'
#
loop_
_entity.id
_entity.type
_entity.pdbx_description
1 polymer ?
#
loop_
_entity_poly.entity_id
_entity_poly.type
_entity_poly.pdbx_seq_one_letter_code
_entity_poly.pdbx_strand_id
1 'polypeptide(L)'
;MNDFGAIDALLAAAHEESPLPDAAERRRLREGLALSRAQVAGVLGVSTSTLAGWEAGRDPSGQTRERYAYFLDGAHAKLHPTQDPEPQPEPDVLVSDTSAIGDGPGNAEEGEDVEVLAVAEPCVLCGEPARHRVAGYVQHLDPAECHPLPADSASAEPEPSSTG
;
A
#
# COMPACT_ATOMS: atom_id res chain seq x y z
N MET A 1 4.16 14.69 44.33
CA MET A 1 4.13 13.71 43.23
C MET A 1 3.96 14.49 41.93
N ASN A 2 4.77 14.24 40.92
CA ASN A 2 4.77 15.01 39.67
C ASN A 2 3.52 14.63 38.86
N ASP A 3 2.65 15.58 38.55
CA ASP A 3 1.39 15.37 37.83
C ASP A 3 1.60 14.65 36.49
N PHE A 4 2.73 14.91 35.83
CA PHE A 4 3.14 14.22 34.60
C PHE A 4 3.30 12.71 34.77
N GLY A 5 3.79 12.22 35.91
CA GLY A 5 3.92 10.78 36.14
C GLY A 5 2.57 10.08 36.30
N ALA A 6 1.55 10.79 36.80
CA ALA A 6 0.18 10.28 36.84
C ALA A 6 -0.45 10.27 35.44
N ILE A 7 -0.13 11.28 34.60
CA ILE A 7 -0.53 11.34 33.20
C ILE A 7 0.13 10.19 32.41
N ASP A 8 1.43 9.96 32.59
CA ASP A 8 2.15 8.87 31.93
C ASP A 8 1.61 7.50 32.34
N ALA A 9 1.29 7.30 33.62
CA ALA A 9 0.66 6.07 34.10
C ALA A 9 -0.75 5.86 33.51
N LEU A 10 -1.51 6.94 33.34
CA LEU A 10 -2.83 6.90 32.70
C LEU A 10 -2.71 6.58 31.20
N LEU A 11 -1.78 7.21 30.48
CA LEU A 11 -1.52 6.95 29.07
C LEU A 11 -0.99 5.53 28.84
N ALA A 12 -0.10 5.04 29.71
CA ALA A 12 0.36 3.65 29.67
C ALA A 12 -0.78 2.65 29.96
N ALA A 13 -1.72 3.00 30.84
CA ALA A 13 -2.92 2.20 31.11
C ALA A 13 -3.96 2.30 29.97
N ALA A 14 -3.94 3.38 29.19
CA ALA A 14 -4.82 3.62 28.06
C ALA A 14 -4.34 2.93 26.76
N HIS A 15 -3.37 2.01 26.82
CA HIS A 15 -2.89 1.25 25.66
C HIS A 15 -4.05 0.77 24.81
N GLU A 16 -4.22 1.38 23.63
CA GLU A 16 -5.31 1.09 22.71
C GLU A 16 -5.28 -0.39 22.37
N GLU A 17 -6.35 -1.10 22.76
CA GLU A 17 -6.51 -2.49 22.39
C GLU A 17 -6.65 -2.54 20.88
N SER A 18 -5.60 -2.99 20.17
CA SER A 18 -5.63 -3.16 18.72
C SER A 18 -6.94 -3.85 18.33
N PRO A 19 -7.72 -3.25 17.40
CA PRO A 19 -9.00 -3.81 17.00
C PRO A 19 -8.74 -5.21 16.45
N LEU A 20 -9.49 -6.18 16.95
CA LEU A 20 -9.42 -7.54 16.45
C LEU A 20 -10.33 -7.65 15.22
N PRO A 21 -9.91 -8.36 14.16
CA PRO A 21 -10.77 -8.62 13.01
C PRO A 21 -12.02 -9.39 13.43
N ASP A 22 -13.04 -9.43 12.57
CA ASP A 22 -14.29 -10.15 12.84
C ASP A 22 -14.05 -11.63 13.16
N ALA A 23 -14.92 -12.22 13.97
CA ALA A 23 -14.77 -13.60 14.45
C ALA A 23 -14.62 -14.64 13.32
N ALA A 24 -15.37 -14.46 12.24
CA ALA A 24 -15.27 -15.30 11.05
C ALA A 24 -13.90 -15.17 10.36
N GLU A 25 -13.33 -13.97 10.35
CA GLU A 25 -12.03 -13.70 9.76
C GLU A 25 -10.91 -14.29 10.60
N ARG A 26 -11.00 -14.19 11.93
CA ARG A 26 -10.08 -14.88 12.86
C ARG A 26 -9.97 -16.38 12.54
N ARG A 27 -11.12 -17.03 12.31
CA ARG A 27 -11.19 -18.44 11.93
C ARG A 27 -10.56 -18.69 10.56
N ARG A 28 -10.87 -17.86 9.57
CA ARG A 28 -10.31 -17.98 8.20
C ARG A 28 -8.81 -17.84 8.18
N LEU A 29 -8.24 -16.86 8.89
CA LEU A 29 -6.79 -16.66 9.00
C LEU A 29 -6.10 -17.90 9.57
N ARG A 30 -6.66 -18.49 10.63
CA ARG A 30 -6.13 -19.74 11.18
C ARG A 30 -6.21 -20.89 10.17
N GLU A 31 -7.36 -21.06 9.52
CA GLU A 31 -7.61 -22.16 8.58
C GLU A 31 -6.81 -22.02 7.29
N GLY A 32 -6.58 -20.81 6.81
CA GLY A 32 -5.72 -20.52 5.66
C GLY A 32 -4.27 -20.93 5.88
N LEU A 33 -3.80 -20.91 7.13
CA LEU A 33 -2.48 -21.44 7.52
C LEU A 33 -2.50 -22.95 7.84
N ALA A 34 -3.60 -23.65 7.61
CA ALA A 34 -3.80 -25.06 7.96
C ALA A 34 -3.54 -25.38 9.45
N LEU A 35 -3.76 -24.40 10.34
CA LEU A 35 -3.58 -24.57 11.78
C LEU A 35 -4.88 -25.03 12.45
N SER A 36 -4.79 -25.99 13.35
CA SER A 36 -5.90 -26.39 14.21
C SER A 36 -6.04 -25.44 15.40
N ARG A 37 -7.25 -25.38 15.97
CA ARG A 37 -7.49 -24.64 17.23
C ARG A 37 -6.58 -25.12 18.36
N ALA A 38 -6.29 -26.42 18.42
CA ALA A 38 -5.41 -26.99 19.44
C ALA A 38 -3.98 -26.44 19.36
N GLN A 39 -3.44 -26.30 18.15
CA GLN A 39 -2.10 -25.74 17.94
C GLN A 39 -2.02 -24.28 18.40
N VAL A 40 -2.97 -23.45 17.96
CA VAL A 40 -2.99 -22.02 18.33
C VAL A 40 -3.23 -21.85 19.82
N ALA A 41 -4.20 -22.58 20.40
CA ALA A 41 -4.49 -22.54 21.82
C ALA A 41 -3.29 -22.96 22.68
N GLY A 42 -2.57 -24.01 22.26
CA GLY A 42 -1.36 -24.49 22.92
C GLY A 42 -0.25 -23.45 22.95
N VAL A 43 -0.01 -22.74 21.83
CA VAL A 43 0.98 -21.66 21.77
C VAL A 43 0.54 -20.49 22.66
N LEU A 44 -0.74 -20.13 22.64
CA LEU A 44 -1.29 -19.02 23.44
C LEU A 44 -1.44 -19.36 24.93
N GLY A 45 -1.32 -20.62 25.33
CA GLY A 45 -1.49 -21.05 26.72
C GLY A 45 -2.95 -21.01 27.19
N VAL A 46 -3.91 -21.16 26.28
CA VAL A 46 -5.35 -21.18 26.59
C VAL A 46 -5.97 -22.53 26.23
N SER A 47 -7.21 -22.76 26.68
CA SER A 47 -7.95 -23.94 26.28
C SER A 47 -8.47 -23.83 24.83
N THR A 48 -8.64 -24.98 24.17
CA THR A 48 -9.24 -25.04 22.83
C THR A 48 -10.67 -24.47 22.80
N SER A 49 -11.43 -24.64 23.89
CA SER A 49 -12.76 -24.05 24.07
C SER A 49 -12.72 -22.52 24.18
N THR A 50 -11.69 -21.97 24.83
CA THR A 50 -11.48 -20.53 24.94
C THR A 50 -11.25 -19.93 23.55
N LEU A 51 -10.36 -20.53 22.76
CA LEU A 51 -10.11 -20.11 21.38
C LEU A 51 -11.35 -20.26 20.50
N ALA A 52 -12.12 -21.35 20.66
CA ALA A 52 -13.38 -21.53 19.95
C ALA A 52 -14.41 -20.43 20.29
N GLY A 53 -14.46 -19.99 21.56
CA GLY A 53 -15.26 -18.84 21.97
C GLY A 53 -14.83 -17.55 21.27
N TRP A 54 -13.52 -17.35 21.06
CA TRP A 54 -13.03 -16.16 20.37
C TRP A 54 -13.32 -16.12 18.88
N GLU A 55 -13.24 -17.29 18.23
CA GLU A 55 -13.67 -17.48 16.84
C GLU A 55 -15.19 -17.45 16.66
N ALA A 56 -15.96 -17.44 17.76
CA ALA A 56 -17.42 -17.31 17.77
C ALA A 56 -17.90 -15.90 18.17
N GLY A 57 -16.99 -14.95 18.40
CA GLY A 57 -17.34 -13.54 18.69
C GLY A 57 -17.12 -13.09 20.12
N ARG A 58 -16.63 -13.95 21.02
CA ARG A 58 -16.17 -13.49 22.34
C ARG A 58 -14.81 -12.80 22.20
N ASP A 59 -14.58 -11.69 22.88
CA ASP A 59 -13.25 -11.08 22.84
C ASP A 59 -12.30 -11.61 23.94
N PRO A 60 -11.01 -11.83 23.62
CA PRO A 60 -9.97 -12.02 24.62
C PRO A 60 -9.70 -10.72 25.39
N SER A 61 -9.02 -10.82 26.53
CA SER A 61 -8.64 -9.67 27.35
C SER A 61 -7.20 -9.75 27.83
N GLY A 62 -6.65 -8.58 28.15
CA GLY A 62 -5.29 -8.41 28.69
C GLY A 62 -4.22 -9.01 27.77
N GLN A 63 -3.15 -9.54 28.37
CA GLN A 63 -1.99 -10.07 27.64
C GLN A 63 -2.34 -11.18 26.63
N THR A 64 -3.43 -11.92 26.86
CA THR A 64 -3.85 -12.98 25.92
C THR A 64 -4.43 -12.39 24.63
N ARG A 65 -5.08 -11.22 24.72
CA ARG A 65 -5.56 -10.46 23.56
C ARG A 65 -4.40 -10.01 22.69
N GLU A 66 -3.37 -9.42 23.29
CA GLU A 66 -2.17 -8.94 22.56
C GLU A 66 -1.50 -10.07 21.78
N ARG A 67 -1.27 -11.21 22.45
CA ARG A 67 -0.65 -12.39 21.81
C ARG A 67 -1.51 -12.95 20.68
N TYR A 68 -2.83 -12.91 20.85
CA TYR A 68 -3.75 -13.35 19.81
C TYR A 68 -3.82 -12.37 18.64
N ALA A 69 -3.84 -11.06 18.90
CA ALA A 69 -3.76 -10.02 17.88
C ALA A 69 -2.48 -10.15 17.05
N TYR A 70 -1.33 -10.34 17.70
CA TYR A 70 -0.06 -10.59 17.02
C TYR A 70 -0.08 -11.84 16.14
N PHE A 71 -0.72 -12.93 16.60
CA PHE A 71 -0.91 -14.12 15.76
C PHE A 71 -1.77 -13.83 14.53
N LEU A 72 -2.86 -13.08 14.69
CA LEU A 72 -3.78 -12.76 13.59
C LEU A 72 -3.13 -11.83 12.56
N ASP A 73 -2.39 -10.83 13.00
CA ASP A 73 -1.62 -9.93 12.13
C ASP A 73 -0.58 -10.70 11.31
N GLY A 74 0.24 -11.53 11.97
CA GLY A 74 1.19 -12.39 11.29
C GLY A 74 0.52 -13.43 10.37
N ALA A 75 -0.69 -13.88 10.68
CA ALA A 75 -1.46 -14.76 9.81
C ALA A 75 -1.97 -14.02 8.57
N HIS A 76 -2.44 -12.79 8.75
CA HIS A 76 -2.88 -11.94 7.65
C HIS A 76 -1.72 -11.64 6.69
N ALA A 77 -0.57 -11.19 7.21
CA ALA A 77 0.61 -10.91 6.40
C ALA A 77 1.10 -12.11 5.59
N LYS A 78 1.00 -13.33 6.16
CA LYS A 78 1.38 -14.57 5.45
C LYS A 78 0.42 -14.97 4.34
N LEU A 79 -0.88 -14.71 4.52
CA LEU A 79 -1.90 -15.04 3.54
C LEU A 79 -2.05 -13.95 2.46
N HIS A 80 -1.64 -12.72 2.78
CA HIS A 80 -1.72 -11.54 1.93
C HIS A 80 -0.36 -10.85 1.79
N PRO A 81 0.65 -11.50 1.18
CA PRO A 81 2.02 -10.96 1.10
C PRO A 81 2.16 -9.68 0.25
N THR A 82 1.10 -9.25 -0.44
CA THR A 82 1.06 -8.02 -1.26
C THR A 82 0.43 -6.83 -0.51
N GLN A 83 -0.11 -7.04 0.69
CA GLN A 83 -0.74 -5.98 1.49
C GLN A 83 0.19 -5.50 2.60
N ASP A 84 1.34 -4.95 2.21
CA ASP A 84 2.01 -3.94 3.05
C ASP A 84 1.16 -2.65 2.93
N PRO A 85 0.85 -1.94 4.02
CA PRO A 85 0.10 -0.70 3.94
C PRO A 85 0.97 0.38 3.28
N GLU A 86 0.80 0.56 1.97
CA GLU A 86 1.06 1.84 1.35
C GLU A 86 0.21 2.89 2.10
N PRO A 87 0.78 4.01 2.57
CA PRO A 87 0.07 4.99 3.38
C PRO A 87 -1.18 5.46 2.62
N GLN A 88 -2.35 5.21 3.21
CA GLN A 88 -3.62 5.62 2.61
C GLN A 88 -3.66 7.15 2.56
N PRO A 89 -3.88 7.78 1.39
CA PRO A 89 -4.19 9.20 1.35
C PRO A 89 -5.52 9.43 2.08
N GLU A 90 -5.49 10.48 2.89
CA GLU A 90 -6.56 10.91 3.79
C GLU A 90 -7.85 11.18 3.00
N PRO A 91 -9.04 10.83 3.53
CA PRO A 91 -10.28 10.94 2.78
C PRO A 91 -10.64 12.42 2.59
N ASP A 92 -10.44 12.91 1.36
CA ASP A 92 -10.93 14.22 0.93
C ASP A 92 -12.46 14.23 1.03
N VAL A 93 -12.95 15.17 1.81
CA VAL A 93 -14.35 15.34 2.17
C VAL A 93 -15.18 15.63 0.92
N LEU A 94 -16.07 14.70 0.55
CA LEU A 94 -17.11 14.92 -0.44
C LEU A 94 -18.07 16.02 0.03
N VAL A 95 -17.79 17.26 -0.36
CA VAL A 95 -18.81 18.31 -0.45
C VAL A 95 -19.49 18.22 -1.81
N SER A 96 -20.69 17.63 -1.79
CA SER A 96 -21.69 17.85 -2.83
C SER A 96 -22.01 19.34 -2.93
N ASP A 97 -21.84 19.94 -4.10
CA ASP A 97 -22.95 20.43 -4.93
C ASP A 97 -22.43 21.35 -6.06
N THR A 98 -23.17 21.29 -7.17
CA THR A 98 -23.38 22.40 -8.10
C THR A 98 -22.43 22.55 -9.29
N SER A 99 -22.98 22.06 -10.39
CA SER A 99 -22.79 22.53 -11.76
C SER A 99 -22.84 24.06 -11.85
N ALA A 100 -21.74 24.71 -12.25
CA ALA A 100 -21.78 25.99 -12.95
C ALA A 100 -20.47 26.29 -13.70
N ILE A 101 -20.66 26.53 -14.99
CA ILE A 101 -19.74 27.01 -16.02
C ILE A 101 -19.05 28.32 -15.60
N GLY A 102 -17.75 28.48 -15.83
CA GLY A 102 -17.06 29.76 -15.60
C GLY A 102 -15.61 29.78 -16.08
N ASP A 103 -15.42 30.47 -17.20
CA ASP A 103 -14.17 30.79 -17.90
C ASP A 103 -13.26 31.75 -17.10
N GLY A 104 -11.94 31.51 -17.07
CA GLY A 104 -10.93 32.55 -16.81
C GLY A 104 -9.98 32.35 -15.60
N PRO A 105 -8.78 32.97 -15.63
CA PRO A 105 -7.51 32.28 -15.36
C PRO A 105 -6.90 32.59 -13.98
N GLY A 106 -6.12 31.63 -13.45
CA GLY A 106 -5.32 31.82 -12.25
C GLY A 106 -4.65 30.53 -11.82
N ASN A 107 -3.53 30.18 -12.44
CA ASN A 107 -2.66 29.10 -11.99
C ASN A 107 -1.63 29.68 -11.02
N ALA A 108 -1.66 29.23 -9.76
CA ALA A 108 -0.53 29.29 -8.84
C ALA A 108 -0.79 28.33 -7.68
N GLU A 109 -0.04 27.21 -7.70
CA GLU A 109 0.44 26.37 -6.59
C GLU A 109 -0.65 25.74 -5.68
N GLU A 110 -0.71 24.43 -5.41
CA GLU A 110 0.36 23.53 -5.00
C GLU A 110 -0.09 22.07 -5.26
N GLY A 111 0.74 21.26 -5.93
CA GLY A 111 0.54 19.82 -6.02
C GLY A 111 1.05 19.19 -7.33
N GLU A 112 2.28 18.68 -7.26
CA GLU A 112 2.95 17.79 -8.21
C GLU A 112 3.56 18.47 -9.46
N ASP A 113 4.89 18.55 -9.51
CA ASP A 113 5.74 19.17 -10.54
C ASP A 113 5.67 18.49 -11.93
N VAL A 114 4.47 18.23 -12.46
CA VAL A 114 4.24 17.53 -13.73
C VAL A 114 3.65 18.48 -14.76
N GLU A 115 4.47 18.92 -15.70
CA GLU A 115 4.03 19.71 -16.87
C GLU A 115 3.78 18.77 -18.07
N VAL A 116 2.62 18.91 -18.72
CA VAL A 116 2.29 18.16 -19.95
C VAL A 116 2.67 18.99 -21.19
N LEU A 117 3.62 18.48 -21.97
CA LEU A 117 4.11 19.10 -23.21
C LEU A 117 3.19 18.79 -24.39
N ALA A 118 2.83 19.82 -25.16
CA ALA A 118 2.03 19.68 -26.38
C ALA A 118 2.78 18.90 -27.48
N VAL A 119 4.11 18.99 -27.50
CA VAL A 119 5.01 18.29 -28.42
C VAL A 119 5.87 17.33 -27.61
N ALA A 120 6.04 16.10 -28.10
CA ALA A 120 6.90 15.13 -27.43
C ALA A 120 8.38 15.50 -27.63
N GLU A 121 9.12 15.54 -26.53
CA GLU A 121 10.56 15.85 -26.47
C GLU A 121 11.32 14.61 -25.96
N PRO A 122 12.63 14.46 -26.24
CA PRO A 122 13.37 13.26 -25.84
C PRO A 122 13.48 13.16 -24.31
N CYS A 123 13.10 12.01 -23.77
CA CYS A 123 13.21 11.66 -22.36
C CYS A 123 14.67 11.68 -21.90
N VAL A 124 14.96 12.29 -20.74
CA VAL A 124 16.33 12.38 -20.20
C VAL A 124 16.91 11.03 -19.77
N LEU A 125 16.06 10.01 -19.55
CA LEU A 125 16.47 8.69 -19.09
C LEU A 125 16.70 7.69 -20.23
N CYS A 126 15.81 7.67 -21.24
CA CYS A 126 15.87 6.69 -22.33
C CYS A 126 16.00 7.30 -23.74
N GLY A 127 15.87 8.61 -23.91
CA GLY A 127 15.95 9.29 -25.21
C GLY A 127 14.70 9.22 -26.08
N GLU A 128 13.72 8.39 -25.72
CA GLU A 128 12.45 8.24 -26.44
C GLU A 128 11.51 9.45 -26.25
N PRO A 129 10.60 9.73 -27.19
CA PRO A 129 9.71 10.88 -27.14
C PRO A 129 8.71 10.79 -25.98
N ALA A 130 8.89 11.65 -24.97
CA ALA A 130 8.00 11.79 -23.82
C ALA A 130 7.26 13.15 -23.86
N ARG A 131 6.05 13.16 -23.28
CA ARG A 131 5.18 14.35 -23.22
C ARG A 131 5.05 14.92 -21.81
N HIS A 132 5.78 14.41 -20.84
CA HIS A 132 5.71 14.89 -19.46
C HIS A 132 7.06 15.46 -19.03
N ARG A 133 7.03 16.52 -18.23
CA ARG A 133 8.19 17.12 -17.61
C ARG A 133 8.01 17.08 -16.10
N VAL A 134 8.92 16.40 -15.42
CA VAL A 134 8.91 16.27 -13.96
C VAL A 134 10.11 17.00 -13.39
N ALA A 135 9.88 17.94 -12.47
CA ALA A 135 10.95 18.76 -11.86
C ALA A 135 11.90 19.43 -12.89
N GLY A 136 11.36 19.82 -14.05
CA GLY A 136 12.13 20.47 -15.12
C GLY A 136 12.74 19.52 -16.17
N TYR A 137 12.65 18.20 -15.98
CA TYR A 137 13.22 17.20 -16.89
C TYR A 137 12.15 16.45 -17.67
N VAL A 138 12.33 16.31 -18.98
CA VAL A 138 11.39 15.56 -19.84
C VAL A 138 11.53 14.06 -19.55
N GLN A 139 10.45 13.40 -19.14
CA GLN A 139 10.42 11.98 -18.77
C GLN A 139 9.02 11.37 -18.88
N HIS A 140 8.90 10.04 -18.76
CA HIS A 140 7.61 9.36 -18.67
C HIS A 140 7.04 9.46 -17.24
N LEU A 141 5.72 9.42 -17.11
CA LEU A 141 5.05 9.31 -15.80
C LEU A 141 5.04 7.88 -15.29
N ASP A 142 4.84 6.92 -16.21
CA ASP A 142 4.90 5.51 -15.87
C ASP A 142 6.32 4.97 -16.10
N PRO A 143 6.93 4.31 -15.10
CA PRO A 143 8.28 3.79 -15.21
C PRO A 143 8.39 2.61 -16.19
N ALA A 144 7.30 1.88 -16.48
CA ALA A 144 7.30 0.80 -17.47
C ALA A 144 7.38 1.32 -18.91
N GLU A 145 6.99 2.59 -19.16
CA GLU A 145 7.18 3.27 -20.44
C GLU A 145 8.65 3.71 -20.64
N CYS A 146 9.44 3.79 -19.57
CA CYS A 146 10.84 4.18 -19.63
C CYS A 146 11.77 2.97 -19.82
N HIS A 147 11.71 2.38 -21.01
CA HIS A 147 12.65 1.32 -21.43
C HIS A 147 13.46 1.77 -22.65
N PRO A 148 14.78 1.52 -22.71
CA PRO A 148 15.52 1.66 -23.95
C PRO A 148 14.93 0.67 -24.97
N LEU A 149 14.45 1.16 -26.11
CA LEU A 149 14.14 0.24 -27.21
C LEU A 149 15.39 -0.59 -27.51
N PRO A 150 15.27 -1.92 -27.73
CA PRO A 150 16.40 -2.70 -28.21
C PRO A 150 16.89 -2.02 -29.48
N ALA A 151 18.20 -1.73 -29.55
CA ALA A 151 18.80 -1.12 -30.72
C ALA A 151 18.33 -1.88 -31.96
N ASP A 152 17.49 -1.22 -32.76
CA ASP A 152 17.11 -1.74 -34.06
C ASP A 152 18.42 -2.02 -34.79
N SER A 153 18.58 -3.26 -35.21
CA SER A 153 19.85 -3.82 -35.67
C SER A 153 20.27 -3.10 -36.94
N ALA A 154 21.07 -2.04 -36.79
CA ALA A 154 21.83 -1.49 -37.90
C ALA A 154 23.03 -2.41 -38.17
N SER A 155 22.83 -3.44 -38.99
CA SER A 155 23.83 -3.96 -39.92
C SER A 155 23.18 -4.88 -40.95
N ALA A 156 22.69 -4.27 -42.03
CA ALA A 156 22.79 -4.88 -43.35
C ALA A 156 23.34 -3.78 -44.27
N GLU A 157 24.66 -3.83 -44.41
CA GLU A 157 25.51 -3.07 -45.31
C GLU A 157 24.97 -3.14 -46.77
N PRO A 158 25.13 -2.08 -47.58
CA PRO A 158 24.70 -2.12 -48.97
C PRO A 158 25.67 -2.96 -49.82
N GLU A 159 25.22 -4.10 -50.31
CA GLU A 159 25.98 -4.93 -51.26
C GLU A 159 26.11 -4.20 -52.63
N PRO A 160 27.33 -4.06 -53.19
CA PRO A 160 27.56 -3.49 -54.51
C PRO A 160 27.41 -4.51 -55.66
N SER A 161 26.88 -4.01 -56.79
CA SER A 161 26.92 -4.46 -58.19
C SER A 161 27.57 -5.79 -58.61
N SER A 162 26.85 -6.59 -59.42
CA SER A 162 27.39 -7.48 -60.49
C SER A 162 26.30 -7.69 -61.55
N THR A 163 26.40 -7.09 -62.75
CA THR A 163 26.95 -7.68 -64.00
C THR A 163 26.43 -9.07 -64.35
N GLY A 164 25.72 -9.15 -65.48
CA GLY A 164 25.27 -10.37 -66.16
C GLY A 164 24.43 -10.03 -67.37
#